data_AF-A0A924FZN5-F1
#
_entry.id   AF-A0A924FZN5-F1
#
_cell.length_a   1.000
_cell.length_b   1.000
_cell.length_c   1.000
_cell.angle_alpha   90.00
_cell.angle_beta   90.00
_cell.angle_gamma   90.00
#
_symmetry.space_group_name_H-M   'P 1'
#
loop_
_entity.id
_entity.type
_entity.pdbx_description
1 polymer ?
#
loop_
_entity_poly.entity_id
_entity_poly.type
_entity_poly.pdbx_seq_one_letter_code
_entity_poly.pdbx_strand_id
1 'polypeptide(L)'
;MAVSPKKIPKNVFTFEVLLYASLTLDALSIAFQDRGADSDISETTILAANIVAACMLLLFVFLVNHAAHHRKSWPRWVLVASLAFSVLSLLQILGVNGLQFDSAIEIVSCALTGAGLYYSFSGDAKGWFNA
;
A
#
# COMPACT_ATOMS: atom_id res chain seq x y z
N MET A 1 -17.31 -35.26 2.75
CA MET A 1 -17.97 -33.94 2.83
C MET A 1 -17.04 -32.93 2.18
N ALA A 2 -17.33 -32.48 0.95
CA ALA A 2 -16.43 -31.58 0.23
C ALA A 2 -16.50 -30.17 0.85
N VAL A 3 -15.36 -29.67 1.34
CA VAL A 3 -15.24 -28.27 1.75
C VAL A 3 -15.33 -27.43 0.48
N SER A 4 -16.48 -26.77 0.28
CA SER A 4 -16.63 -25.83 -0.83
C SER A 4 -15.58 -24.72 -0.66
N PRO A 5 -14.78 -24.39 -1.69
CA PRO A 5 -13.83 -23.29 -1.60
C PRO A 5 -14.61 -22.03 -1.24
N LYS A 6 -14.25 -21.42 -0.10
CA LYS A 6 -14.97 -20.28 0.47
C LYS A 6 -14.73 -19.08 -0.42
N LYS A 7 -15.57 -18.91 -1.45
CA LYS A 7 -15.43 -17.86 -2.47
C LYS A 7 -15.20 -16.52 -1.79
N ILE A 8 -14.06 -15.91 -2.12
CA ILE A 8 -13.72 -14.57 -1.66
C ILE A 8 -14.77 -13.60 -2.25
N PRO A 9 -15.40 -12.73 -1.43
CA PRO A 9 -16.39 -11.76 -1.93
C PRO A 9 -15.76 -10.80 -2.94
N LYS A 10 -16.57 -10.25 -3.84
CA LYS A 10 -16.06 -9.45 -4.97
C LYS A 10 -15.29 -8.23 -4.46
N ASN A 11 -15.82 -7.51 -3.47
CA ASN A 11 -15.14 -6.30 -2.97
C ASN A 11 -13.88 -6.63 -2.17
N VAL A 12 -13.78 -7.83 -1.57
CA VAL A 12 -12.57 -8.28 -0.88
C VAL A 12 -11.46 -8.59 -1.90
N PHE A 13 -11.81 -9.27 -3.00
CA PHE A 13 -10.89 -9.49 -4.11
C PHE A 13 -10.46 -8.18 -4.79
N THR A 14 -11.39 -7.24 -5.02
CA THR A 14 -11.04 -5.92 -5.57
C THR A 14 -10.18 -5.09 -4.62
N PHE A 15 -10.41 -5.14 -3.30
CA PHE A 15 -9.51 -4.58 -2.30
C PHE A 15 -8.10 -5.17 -2.45
N GLU A 16 -7.98 -6.50 -2.44
CA GLU A 16 -6.70 -7.21 -2.50
C GLU A 16 -5.90 -6.88 -3.77
N VAL A 17 -6.53 -6.95 -4.95
CA VAL A 17 -5.89 -6.64 -6.23
C VAL A 17 -5.43 -5.18 -6.30
N LEU A 18 -6.24 -4.22 -5.84
CA LEU A 18 -5.86 -2.80 -5.86
C LEU A 18 -4.71 -2.50 -4.90
N LEU A 19 -4.67 -3.14 -3.74
CA LEU A 19 -3.60 -3.01 -2.74
C LEU A 19 -2.29 -3.69 -3.20
N TYR A 20 -2.35 -4.83 -3.87
CA TYR A 20 -1.14 -5.42 -4.47
C TYR A 20 -0.64 -4.62 -5.69
N ALA A 21 -1.55 -4.00 -6.45
CA ALA A 21 -1.17 -3.11 -7.54
C ALA A 21 -0.43 -1.85 -7.03
N SER A 22 -0.93 -1.21 -5.96
CA SER A 22 -0.24 -0.06 -5.35
C SER A 22 1.13 -0.44 -4.80
N LEU A 23 1.23 -1.52 -4.01
CA LEU A 23 2.50 -2.00 -3.48
C LEU A 23 3.52 -2.41 -4.57
N THR A 24 3.03 -2.85 -5.73
CA THR A 24 3.89 -3.10 -6.91
C THR A 24 4.40 -1.80 -7.52
N LEU A 25 3.56 -0.75 -7.61
CA LEU A 25 4.01 0.58 -8.06
C LEU A 25 5.02 1.20 -7.11
N ASP A 26 4.82 1.09 -5.79
CA ASP A 26 5.76 1.59 -4.78
C ASP A 26 7.13 0.89 -4.92
N ALA A 27 7.13 -0.44 -5.09
CA ALA A 27 8.34 -1.23 -5.33
C ALA A 27 9.06 -0.83 -6.63
N LEU A 28 8.31 -0.53 -7.70
CA LEU A 28 8.86 -0.02 -8.95
C LEU A 28 9.44 1.40 -8.78
N SER A 29 8.76 2.31 -8.09
CA SER A 29 9.29 3.65 -7.78
C SER A 29 10.62 3.56 -7.04
N ILE A 30 10.69 2.71 -6.00
CA ILE A 30 11.92 2.45 -5.24
C ILE A 30 13.05 1.89 -6.10
N ALA A 31 12.74 1.10 -7.13
CA ALA A 31 13.72 0.53 -8.06
C ALA A 31 14.18 1.52 -9.15
N PHE A 32 13.37 2.54 -9.48
CA PHE A 32 13.67 3.56 -10.47
C PHE A 32 14.13 4.91 -9.89
N GLN A 33 14.08 5.11 -8.57
CA GLN A 33 14.68 6.28 -7.91
C GLN A 33 16.21 6.30 -8.13
N ASP A 34 16.69 7.33 -8.84
CA ASP A 34 18.13 7.61 -8.98
C ASP A 34 18.69 8.16 -7.67
N ARG A 35 19.26 7.26 -6.86
CA ARG A 35 19.89 7.59 -5.57
C ARG A 35 21.41 7.79 -5.69
N GLY A 36 21.97 7.83 -6.90
CA GLY A 36 23.40 7.99 -7.13
C GLY A 36 23.90 9.44 -7.21
N ALA A 37 22.98 10.40 -7.34
CA ALA A 37 23.30 11.79 -7.69
C ALA A 37 23.35 12.78 -6.50
N ASP A 38 22.92 12.39 -5.30
CA ASP A 38 22.85 13.29 -4.15
C ASP A 38 24.12 13.20 -3.29
N SER A 39 25.07 14.11 -3.55
CA SER A 39 26.39 14.11 -2.92
C SER A 39 26.41 14.41 -1.42
N ASP A 40 25.28 14.83 -0.84
CA ASP A 40 25.17 15.21 0.57
C ASP A 40 24.63 14.06 1.46
N ILE A 41 24.16 12.95 0.86
CA ILE A 41 23.60 11.79 1.59
C ILE A 41 24.57 10.61 1.56
N SER A 42 24.87 10.06 2.74
CA SER A 42 25.77 8.90 2.85
C SER A 42 25.16 7.62 2.26
N GLU A 43 25.99 6.77 1.66
CA GLU A 43 25.60 5.45 1.14
C GLU A 43 24.89 4.59 2.22
N THR A 44 25.30 4.72 3.48
CA THR A 44 24.69 4.01 4.61
C THR A 44 23.26 4.49 4.91
N THR A 45 22.97 5.78 4.72
CA THR A 45 21.63 6.36 4.85
C THR A 45 20.72 5.87 3.73
N ILE A 46 21.23 5.83 2.49
CA ILE A 46 20.52 5.29 1.32
C ILE A 46 20.18 3.81 1.52
N LEU A 47 21.15 3.00 1.97
CA LEU A 47 20.94 1.59 2.26
C LEU A 47 19.90 1.38 3.37
N ALA A 48 19.98 2.14 4.47
CA ALA A 48 19.02 2.06 5.56
C ALA A 48 17.59 2.44 5.11
N ALA A 49 17.44 3.50 4.31
CA ALA A 49 16.15 3.90 3.75
C ALA A 49 15.55 2.80 2.86
N ASN A 50 16.36 2.19 1.99
CA ASN A 50 15.93 1.09 1.12
C ASN A 50 15.49 -0.15 1.92
N ILE A 51 16.21 -0.50 3.00
CA ILE A 51 15.85 -1.62 3.88
C ILE A 51 14.52 -1.32 4.59
N VAL A 52 14.35 -0.11 5.16
CA VAL A 52 13.11 0.28 5.82
C VAL A 52 11.93 0.25 4.85
N ALA A 53 12.10 0.78 3.64
CA ALA A 53 11.06 0.76 2.60
C ALA A 53 10.69 -0.68 2.19
N ALA A 54 11.68 -1.55 1.95
CA ALA A 54 11.44 -2.96 1.66
C ALA A 54 10.71 -3.69 2.80
N CYS A 55 11.10 -3.44 4.06
CA CYS A 55 10.41 -3.98 5.23
C CYS A 55 8.97 -3.48 5.35
N MET A 56 8.69 -2.20 5.05
CA MET A 56 7.32 -1.67 5.03
C MET A 56 6.48 -2.29 3.91
N LEU A 57 7.02 -2.47 2.71
CA LEU A 57 6.31 -3.15 1.62
C LEU A 57 5.94 -4.58 2.00
N LEU A 58 6.87 -5.35 2.56
CA LEU A 58 6.61 -6.72 3.03
C LEU A 58 5.56 -6.74 4.16
N LEU A 59 5.60 -5.78 5.09
CA LEU A 59 4.59 -5.63 6.14
C LEU A 59 3.20 -5.33 5.55
N PHE A 60 3.10 -4.47 4.54
CA PHE A 60 1.83 -4.18 3.88
C PHE A 60 1.31 -5.36 3.05
N VAL A 61 2.16 -6.07 2.30
CA VAL A 61 1.79 -7.33 1.62
C VAL A 61 1.23 -8.33 2.63
N PHE A 62 1.89 -8.49 3.78
CA PHE A 62 1.42 -9.34 4.87
C PHE A 62 0.07 -8.86 5.43
N LEU A 63 -0.12 -7.57 5.68
CA LEU A 63 -1.37 -7.01 6.19
C LEU A 63 -2.54 -7.17 5.21
N VAL A 64 -2.30 -7.02 3.90
CA VAL A 64 -3.31 -7.21 2.84
C VAL A 64 -3.73 -8.68 2.75
N ASN A 65 -2.76 -9.60 2.69
CA ASN A 65 -3.02 -11.05 2.74
C ASN A 65 -3.78 -11.44 4.03
N HIS A 66 -3.31 -10.94 5.18
CA HIS A 66 -3.93 -11.23 6.47
C HIS A 66 -5.35 -10.65 6.57
N ALA A 67 -5.62 -9.48 5.99
CA ALA A 67 -6.97 -8.94 5.87
C ALA A 67 -7.84 -9.89 5.04
N ALA A 68 -7.48 -10.10 3.77
CA ALA A 68 -8.28 -10.82 2.79
C ALA A 68 -8.62 -12.25 3.25
N HIS A 69 -7.62 -13.02 3.70
CA HIS A 69 -7.79 -14.44 3.99
C HIS A 69 -8.28 -14.73 5.42
N HIS A 70 -7.82 -14.01 6.44
CA HIS A 70 -8.15 -14.31 7.84
C HIS A 70 -9.34 -13.52 8.38
N ARG A 71 -10.04 -12.75 7.51
CA ARG A 71 -11.29 -12.03 7.82
C ARG A 71 -11.16 -10.97 8.92
N LYS A 72 -9.95 -10.58 9.32
CA LYS A 72 -9.74 -9.65 10.43
C LYS A 72 -10.04 -8.21 10.00
N SER A 73 -10.76 -7.49 10.85
CA SER A 73 -11.08 -6.08 10.66
C SER A 73 -9.91 -5.13 10.94
N TRP A 74 -9.01 -5.48 11.86
CA TRP A 74 -7.91 -4.62 12.33
C TRP A 74 -6.90 -4.21 11.26
N PRO A 75 -6.41 -5.10 10.36
CA PRO A 75 -5.48 -4.70 9.29
C PRO A 75 -6.01 -3.58 8.39
N ARG A 76 -7.32 -3.48 8.16
CA ARG A 76 -7.92 -2.36 7.40
C ARG A 76 -7.65 -1.01 8.07
N TRP A 77 -7.71 -0.95 9.40
CA TRP A 77 -7.45 0.29 10.15
C TRP A 77 -5.98 0.67 10.13
N VAL A 78 -5.07 -0.32 10.17
CA VAL A 78 -3.63 -0.07 9.98
C VAL A 78 -3.37 0.51 8.58
N LEU A 79 -3.92 -0.12 7.54
CA LEU A 79 -3.79 0.36 6.15
C LEU A 79 -4.41 1.76 5.96
N VAL A 80 -5.56 2.08 6.58
CA VAL A 80 -6.14 3.43 6.58
C VAL A 80 -5.21 4.46 7.25
N ALA A 81 -4.63 4.13 8.41
CA ALA A 81 -3.71 5.03 9.10
C ALA A 81 -2.42 5.25 8.30
N SER A 82 -1.89 4.20 7.67
CA SER A 82 -0.73 4.27 6.78
C SER A 82 -1.01 5.12 5.53
N LEU A 83 -2.18 4.96 4.90
CA LEU A 83 -2.60 5.80 3.78
C LEU A 83 -2.73 7.27 4.19
N ALA A 84 -3.31 7.56 5.36
CA ALA A 84 -3.42 8.92 5.87
C ALA A 84 -2.04 9.57 6.08
N PHE A 85 -1.06 8.79 6.60
CA PHE A 85 0.31 9.25 6.74
C PHE A 85 1.01 9.50 5.39
N SER A 86 0.83 8.60 4.42
CA SER A 86 1.34 8.78 3.05
C SER A 86 0.75 10.04 2.38
N VAL A 87 -0.57 10.28 2.46
CA VAL A 87 -1.19 11.50 1.92
C VAL A 87 -0.58 12.76 2.53
N LEU A 88 -0.34 12.78 3.84
CA LEU A 88 0.30 13.92 4.50
C LEU A 88 1.76 14.13 4.05
N SER A 89 2.52 13.05 3.89
CA SER A 89 3.90 13.08 3.36
C SER A 89 3.93 13.60 1.92
N LEU A 90 3.10 13.04 1.05
CA LEU A 90 2.98 13.40 -0.36
C LEU A 90 2.61 14.89 -0.54
N LEU A 91 1.68 15.42 0.27
CA LEU A 91 1.34 16.85 0.24
C LEU A 91 2.52 17.76 0.62
N GLN A 92 3.39 17.34 1.54
CA GLN A 92 4.62 18.07 1.87
C GLN A 92 5.62 18.01 0.71
N ILE A 93 5.86 16.82 0.14
CA ILE A 93 6.78 16.63 -1.00
C ILE A 93 6.33 17.46 -2.19
N LEU A 94 5.04 17.41 -2.58
CA LEU A 94 4.49 18.23 -3.67
C LEU A 94 4.58 19.73 -3.38
N GLY A 95 4.46 20.15 -2.12
CA GLY A 95 4.57 21.55 -1.72
C GLY A 95 5.99 22.12 -1.77
N VAL A 96 7.02 21.27 -1.63
CA VAL A 96 8.44 21.67 -1.69
C VAL A 96 9.04 21.47 -3.08
N ASN A 97 8.78 20.30 -3.69
CA ASN A 97 9.46 19.82 -4.90
C ASN A 97 8.62 19.94 -6.18
N GLY A 98 7.33 20.28 -6.06
CA GLY A 98 6.38 20.25 -7.18
C GLY A 98 6.03 18.82 -7.64
N LEU A 99 5.43 18.71 -8.83
CA LEU A 99 5.06 17.42 -9.40
C LEU A 99 6.25 16.77 -10.12
N GLN A 100 6.88 15.79 -9.46
CA GLN A 100 7.95 14.96 -10.02
C GLN A 100 7.43 13.58 -10.48
N PHE A 101 8.24 12.85 -11.26
CA PHE A 101 7.87 11.51 -11.76
C PHE A 101 7.57 10.51 -10.63
N ASP A 102 8.43 10.48 -9.62
CA ASP A 102 8.26 9.64 -8.43
C ASP A 102 6.98 9.99 -7.65
N SER A 103 6.74 11.28 -7.41
CA SER A 103 5.49 11.77 -6.79
C SER A 103 4.25 11.45 -7.63
N ALA A 104 4.35 11.38 -8.96
CA ALA A 104 3.25 10.98 -9.82
C ALA A 104 2.92 9.47 -9.68
N ILE A 105 3.93 8.61 -9.50
CA ILE A 105 3.73 7.20 -9.16
C ILE A 105 3.09 7.08 -7.76
N GLU A 106 3.58 7.83 -6.77
CA GLU A 106 3.01 7.84 -5.41
C GLU A 106 1.54 8.29 -5.41
N ILE A 107 1.17 9.32 -6.20
CA ILE A 107 -0.24 9.74 -6.38
C ILE A 107 -1.11 8.57 -6.89
N VAL A 108 -0.66 7.84 -7.90
CA VAL A 108 -1.41 6.69 -8.47
C VAL A 108 -1.49 5.54 -7.46
N SER A 109 -0.40 5.23 -6.77
CA SER A 109 -0.35 4.21 -5.72
C SER A 109 -1.28 4.54 -4.55
N CYS A 110 -1.27 5.79 -4.09
CA CYS A 110 -2.17 6.33 -3.08
C CYS A 110 -3.64 6.24 -3.52
N ALA A 111 -3.95 6.57 -4.77
CA ALA A 111 -5.31 6.48 -5.32
C ALA A 111 -5.81 5.02 -5.40
N LEU A 112 -4.96 4.08 -5.83
CA LEU A 112 -5.26 2.65 -5.84
C LEU A 112 -5.49 2.10 -4.42
N THR A 113 -4.62 2.47 -3.47
CA THR A 113 -4.73 2.12 -2.04
C THR A 113 -6.04 2.63 -1.44
N GLY A 114 -6.40 3.89 -1.72
CA GLY A 114 -7.66 4.49 -1.29
C GLY A 114 -8.89 3.82 -1.89
N ALA A 115 -8.86 3.51 -3.20
CA ALA A 115 -9.94 2.80 -3.88
C ALA A 115 -10.11 1.37 -3.33
N GLY A 116 -9.02 0.64 -3.12
CA GLY A 116 -9.04 -0.69 -2.50
C GLY A 116 -9.62 -0.64 -1.08
N LEU A 117 -9.17 0.30 -0.26
CA LEU A 117 -9.71 0.50 1.09
C LEU A 117 -11.21 0.84 1.07
N TYR A 118 -11.68 1.67 0.14
CA TYR A 118 -13.11 1.94 -0.06
C TYR A 118 -13.91 0.66 -0.30
N TYR A 119 -13.42 -0.25 -1.15
CA TYR A 119 -14.06 -1.57 -1.34
C TYR A 119 -14.03 -2.42 -0.06
N SER A 120 -12.97 -2.35 0.75
CA SER A 120 -12.86 -3.09 2.02
C SER A 120 -13.92 -2.69 3.07
N PHE A 121 -14.52 -1.50 2.95
CA PHE A 121 -15.61 -1.01 3.79
C PHE A 121 -16.99 -1.07 3.11
N SER A 122 -17.10 -1.64 1.90
CA SER A 122 -18.31 -1.54 1.05
C SER A 122 -18.92 -2.90 0.71
N GLY A 123 -20.24 -2.95 0.53
CA GLY A 123 -20.96 -4.14 0.04
C GLY A 123 -20.67 -5.43 0.81
N ASP A 124 -20.33 -6.49 0.08
CA ASP A 124 -20.09 -7.84 0.60
C ASP A 124 -18.84 -7.97 1.49
N ALA A 125 -17.90 -7.01 1.41
CA ALA A 125 -16.74 -6.96 2.29
C ALA A 125 -17.10 -6.67 3.77
N LYS A 126 -18.14 -5.88 4.07
CA LYS A 126 -18.53 -5.56 5.46
C LYS A 126 -18.81 -6.83 6.26
N GLY A 127 -19.60 -7.74 5.70
CA GLY A 127 -19.91 -9.03 6.33
C GLY A 127 -18.76 -10.05 6.27
N TRP A 128 -17.74 -9.81 5.45
CA TRP A 128 -16.53 -10.65 5.44
C TRP A 128 -15.61 -10.33 6.59
N PHE A 129 -15.29 -9.04 6.81
CA PHE A 129 -14.30 -8.60 7.79
C PHE A 129 -14.85 -8.41 9.22
N ASN A 130 -16.17 -8.47 9.40
CA ASN A 130 -16.83 -8.28 10.70
C ASN A 130 -17.55 -9.56 11.22
N ALA A 131 -17.22 -10.74 10.68
CA ALA A 131 -17.86 -12.01 11.01
C ALA A 131 -16.85 -13.10 11.40
#